data_AF-A0A0N9UC43-F1
#
_entry.id   AF-A0A0N9UC43-F1
#
_cell.length_a   1.000
_cell.length_b   1.000
_cell.length_c   1.000
_cell.angle_alpha   90.00
_cell.angle_beta   90.00
_cell.angle_gamma   90.00
#
_symmetry.space_group_name_H-M   'P 1'
#
loop_
_entity.id
_entity.type
_entity.pdbx_description
1 polymer ?
#
loop_
_entity_poly.entity_id
_entity_poly.type
_entity_poly.pdbx_seq_one_letter_code
_entity_poly.pdbx_strand_id
1 'polypeptide(L)'
;MAKLPIDNALHVKPPASPLVEATLGLVQQLVRDRFRESGRDWDAFTMAGADDLLTKEDFAAIEARLLASGHRFDWSASISVAERPEAYKSAGDDAATDAGFAHPEAPSSEADGEGRALRGVGDNVVQHPQDISGTARYIRSNDRVLAYLTDGVPPGTIAVIDDSGGTLTAPIIEQFAGVICAGGTVRSHLGILTREYNIPCLMNAKIAGIRDGDTVMIEASAPAKTTEDYQDGVERVGRVWLLEGEGA
;
A
#
# COMPACT_ATOMS: atom_id res chain seq x y z
N MET A 1 -20.89 27.23 -23.46
CA MET A 1 -19.97 26.56 -22.51
C MET A 1 -19.22 25.51 -23.31
N ALA A 2 -17.88 25.52 -23.31
CA ALA A 2 -17.11 24.51 -24.05
C ALA A 2 -17.38 23.13 -23.43
N LYS A 3 -17.76 22.16 -24.27
CA LYS A 3 -18.06 20.79 -23.84
C LYS A 3 -16.74 20.05 -23.65
N LEU A 4 -16.43 19.64 -22.42
CA LEU A 4 -15.20 18.90 -22.13
C LEU A 4 -15.35 17.44 -22.58
N PRO A 5 -14.25 16.74 -22.91
CA PRO A 5 -14.29 15.32 -23.27
C PRO A 5 -15.02 14.45 -22.23
N ILE A 6 -14.92 14.80 -20.95
CA ILE A 6 -15.57 14.09 -19.84
C ILE A 6 -17.10 14.27 -19.79
N ASP A 7 -17.65 15.31 -20.45
CA ASP A 7 -19.09 15.57 -20.51
C ASP A 7 -19.84 14.56 -21.38
N ASN A 8 -19.13 13.76 -22.17
CA ASN A 8 -19.70 12.69 -23.00
C ASN A 8 -19.46 11.30 -22.40
N ALA A 9 -18.91 11.21 -21.20
CA ALA A 9 -18.59 9.94 -20.56
C ALA A 9 -19.87 9.32 -19.93
N LEU A 10 -20.82 8.94 -20.79
CA LEU A 10 -22.15 8.42 -20.44
C LEU A 10 -22.14 7.03 -19.76
N HIS A 11 -21.01 6.33 -19.81
CA HIS A 11 -20.86 4.95 -19.33
C HIS A 11 -19.74 4.77 -18.30
N VAL A 12 -19.35 5.84 -17.60
CA VAL A 12 -18.36 5.73 -16.52
C VAL A 12 -19.00 4.99 -15.35
N LYS A 13 -18.31 3.97 -14.85
CA LYS A 13 -18.72 3.25 -13.63
C LYS A 13 -18.90 4.27 -12.49
N PRO A 14 -19.90 4.08 -11.60
CA PRO A 14 -20.04 4.95 -10.44
C PRO A 14 -18.73 4.96 -9.64
N PRO A 15 -18.35 6.12 -9.06
CA PRO A 15 -17.13 6.23 -8.26
C PRO A 15 -17.15 5.22 -7.10
N ALA A 16 -15.97 4.73 -6.74
CA ALA A 16 -15.81 3.64 -5.77
C ALA A 16 -16.32 4.00 -4.35
N SER A 17 -16.43 5.28 -4.02
CA SER A 17 -16.97 5.76 -2.75
C SER A 17 -17.49 7.21 -2.85
N PRO A 18 -18.32 7.68 -1.90
CA PRO A 18 -18.76 9.08 -1.84
C PRO A 18 -17.61 10.08 -1.72
N LEU A 19 -16.51 9.69 -1.06
CA LEU A 19 -15.31 10.53 -0.96
C LEU A 19 -14.61 10.68 -2.32
N VAL A 20 -14.52 9.60 -3.09
CA VAL A 20 -13.96 9.63 -4.45
C VAL A 20 -14.84 10.52 -5.34
N GLU A 21 -16.15 10.40 -5.23
CA GLU A 21 -17.11 11.24 -5.96
C GLU A 21 -16.94 12.73 -5.63
N ALA A 22 -16.92 13.08 -4.34
CA ALA A 22 -16.76 14.45 -3.89
C ALA A 22 -15.40 15.05 -4.32
N THR A 23 -14.32 14.28 -4.19
CA THR A 23 -12.98 14.69 -4.61
C THR A 23 -12.94 14.95 -6.11
N LEU A 24 -13.44 14.00 -6.91
CA LEU A 24 -13.47 14.13 -8.37
C LEU A 24 -14.33 15.33 -8.81
N GLY A 25 -15.49 15.52 -8.18
CA GLY A 25 -16.36 16.66 -8.48
C GLY A 25 -15.69 18.01 -8.21
N LEU A 26 -15.00 18.15 -7.08
CA LEU A 26 -14.27 19.38 -6.72
C LEU A 26 -13.09 19.64 -7.67
N VAL A 27 -12.31 18.62 -8.01
CA VAL A 27 -11.19 18.74 -8.98
C VAL A 27 -11.71 19.11 -10.36
N GLN A 28 -12.76 18.44 -10.84
CA GLN A 28 -13.38 18.75 -12.14
C GLN A 28 -13.92 20.18 -12.18
N GLN A 29 -14.55 20.64 -11.10
CA GLN A 29 -15.04 22.01 -11.00
C GLN A 29 -13.87 23.01 -11.06
N LEU A 30 -12.82 22.79 -10.27
CA LEU A 30 -11.62 23.62 -10.29
C LEU A 30 -11.00 23.71 -11.69
N VAL A 31 -10.78 22.57 -12.34
CA VAL A 31 -10.20 22.52 -13.70
C VAL A 31 -11.09 23.27 -14.70
N ARG A 32 -12.42 23.12 -14.63
CA ARG A 32 -13.36 23.84 -15.49
C ARG A 32 -13.31 25.34 -15.29
N ASP A 33 -13.22 25.78 -14.04
CA ASP A 33 -13.21 27.19 -13.70
C ASP A 33 -11.89 27.83 -14.15
N ARG A 34 -10.75 27.19 -13.84
CA ARG A 34 -9.42 27.62 -14.31
C ARG A 34 -9.30 27.63 -15.83
N PHE A 35 -9.81 26.61 -16.51
CA PHE A 35 -9.84 26.59 -17.97
C PHE A 35 -10.62 27.78 -18.53
N ARG A 36 -11.82 28.04 -18.01
CA ARG A 36 -12.67 29.14 -18.45
C ARG A 36 -12.03 30.51 -18.19
N GLU A 37 -11.43 30.70 -17.02
CA GLU A 37 -10.74 31.93 -16.63
C GLU A 37 -9.49 32.20 -17.46
N SER A 38 -8.78 31.13 -17.88
CA SER A 38 -7.54 31.26 -18.64
C SER A 38 -7.72 31.83 -20.05
N GLY A 39 -8.90 31.67 -20.64
CA GLY A 39 -9.18 32.03 -22.04
C GLY A 39 -8.36 31.26 -23.08
N ARG A 40 -7.59 30.23 -22.66
CA ARG A 40 -6.78 29.39 -23.55
C ARG A 40 -7.67 28.40 -24.30
N ASP A 41 -7.20 27.93 -25.45
CA ASP A 41 -7.77 26.70 -26.03
C ASP A 41 -7.39 25.47 -25.19
N TRP A 42 -8.06 24.36 -25.44
CA TRP A 42 -7.90 23.14 -24.62
C TRP A 42 -6.50 22.53 -24.71
N ASP A 43 -5.88 22.55 -25.89
CA ASP A 43 -4.56 21.97 -26.11
C ASP A 43 -3.48 22.81 -25.40
N ALA A 44 -3.57 24.13 -25.50
CA ALA A 44 -2.68 25.06 -24.77
C ALA A 44 -2.89 24.99 -23.25
N PHE A 45 -4.13 24.81 -22.78
CA PHE A 45 -4.43 24.65 -21.37
C PHE A 45 -3.88 23.33 -20.79
N THR A 46 -4.01 22.22 -21.52
CA THR A 46 -3.53 20.91 -21.04
C THR A 46 -2.01 20.76 -21.12
N MET A 47 -1.36 21.32 -22.13
CA MET A 47 0.08 21.15 -22.35
C MET A 47 0.96 22.12 -21.56
N ALA A 48 0.45 23.30 -21.21
CA ALA A 48 1.23 24.33 -20.50
C ALA A 48 0.45 25.03 -19.38
N GLY A 49 -0.86 24.84 -19.31
CA GLY A 49 -1.76 25.46 -18.33
C GLY A 49 -1.87 24.74 -17.00
N ALA A 50 -1.61 23.42 -16.97
CA ALA A 50 -1.76 22.64 -15.75
C ALA A 50 -0.73 23.00 -14.67
N ASP A 51 0.48 23.39 -15.07
CA ASP A 51 1.58 23.69 -14.16
C ASP A 51 1.52 25.13 -13.59
N ASP A 52 0.87 26.07 -14.29
CA ASP A 52 0.75 27.49 -13.87
C ASP A 52 -0.65 27.88 -13.37
N LEU A 53 -1.71 27.16 -13.75
CA LEU A 53 -3.10 27.51 -13.39
C LEU A 53 -3.72 26.61 -12.32
N LEU A 54 -3.12 25.46 -12.01
CA LEU A 54 -3.53 24.59 -10.91
C LEU A 54 -2.44 24.60 -9.84
N THR A 55 -2.74 25.22 -8.71
CA THR A 55 -1.75 25.46 -7.66
C THR A 55 -1.89 24.49 -6.51
N LYS A 56 -0.84 24.37 -5.70
CA LYS A 56 -0.89 23.61 -4.44
C LYS A 56 -1.99 24.14 -3.51
N GLU A 57 -2.18 25.46 -3.48
CA GLU A 57 -3.20 26.14 -2.69
C GLU A 57 -4.61 25.73 -3.11
N ASP A 58 -4.86 25.53 -4.41
CA ASP A 58 -6.15 25.05 -4.91
C ASP A 58 -6.47 23.65 -4.37
N PHE A 59 -5.49 22.73 -4.41
CA PHE A 59 -5.67 21.37 -3.89
C PHE A 59 -5.77 21.34 -2.36
N ALA A 60 -5.04 22.19 -1.66
CA ALA A 60 -5.18 22.37 -0.22
C ALA A 60 -6.59 22.87 0.16
N ALA A 61 -7.18 23.76 -0.66
CA ALA A 61 -8.55 24.24 -0.47
C ALA A 61 -9.60 23.14 -0.73
N ILE A 62 -9.38 22.29 -1.74
CA ILE A 62 -10.22 21.10 -1.97
C ILE A 62 -10.18 20.17 -0.74
N GLU A 63 -8.98 19.87 -0.25
CA GLU A 63 -8.80 19.02 0.93
C GLU A 63 -9.52 19.62 2.15
N ALA A 64 -9.29 20.89 2.44
CA ALA A 64 -9.94 21.58 3.55
C ALA A 64 -11.47 21.52 3.45
N ARG A 65 -12.03 21.66 2.24
CA ARG A 65 -13.47 21.56 1.99
C ARG A 65 -14.02 20.16 2.24
N LEU A 66 -13.30 19.12 1.81
CA LEU A 66 -13.66 17.72 2.08
C LEU A 66 -13.65 17.42 3.59
N LEU A 67 -12.60 17.87 4.29
CA LEU A 67 -12.50 17.68 5.74
C LEU A 67 -13.60 18.43 6.51
N ALA A 68 -13.93 19.66 6.08
CA ALA A 68 -14.99 20.46 6.66
C ALA A 68 -16.39 19.87 6.43
N SER A 69 -16.61 19.13 5.34
CA SER A 69 -17.87 18.42 5.10
C SER A 69 -17.99 17.11 5.91
N GLY A 70 -17.01 16.80 6.77
CA GLY A 70 -17.00 15.61 7.61
C GLY A 70 -16.40 14.38 6.93
N HIS A 71 -15.89 14.48 5.70
CA HIS A 71 -15.15 13.37 5.11
C HIS A 71 -13.81 13.18 5.81
N ARG A 72 -13.35 11.93 5.85
CA ARG A 72 -12.04 11.54 6.35
C ARG A 72 -11.41 10.55 5.39
N PHE A 73 -10.12 10.69 5.15
CA PHE A 73 -9.38 9.80 4.25
C PHE A 73 -9.18 8.44 4.91
N ASP A 74 -9.27 7.38 4.12
CA ASP A 74 -8.65 6.11 4.50
C ASP A 74 -7.13 6.29 4.51
N TRP A 75 -6.44 5.47 5.31
CA TRP A 75 -5.00 5.52 5.46
C TRP A 75 -4.41 4.15 5.08
N SER A 76 -3.32 4.15 4.33
CA SER A 76 -2.52 2.95 4.06
C SER A 76 -1.32 2.82 5.00
N ALA A 77 -0.94 3.92 5.67
CA ALA A 77 0.11 3.94 6.68
C ALA A 77 -0.42 4.49 7.99
N SER A 78 -0.12 3.81 9.09
CA SER A 78 -0.49 4.23 10.45
C SER A 78 0.09 5.60 10.83
N ILE A 79 1.23 5.99 10.24
CA ILE A 79 1.84 7.30 10.45
C ILE A 79 0.93 8.46 10.01
N SER A 80 0.13 8.28 8.94
CA SER A 80 -0.78 9.32 8.45
C SER A 80 -1.85 9.69 9.49
N VAL A 81 -2.33 8.69 10.24
CA VAL A 81 -3.27 8.89 11.36
C VAL A 81 -2.58 9.58 12.53
N ALA A 82 -1.33 9.18 12.84
CA ALA A 82 -0.58 9.76 13.94
C ALA A 82 -0.23 11.24 13.71
N GLU A 83 0.16 11.60 12.48
CA GLU A 83 0.53 12.98 12.13
C GLU A 83 -0.66 13.89 11.90
N ARG A 84 -1.76 13.36 11.33
CA ARG A 84 -2.96 14.14 10.96
C ARG A 84 -4.27 13.44 11.38
N PRO A 85 -4.50 13.23 12.69
CA PRO A 85 -5.65 12.48 13.20
C PRO A 85 -6.99 13.11 12.84
N GLU A 86 -7.02 14.41 12.56
CA GLU A 86 -8.20 15.15 12.13
C GLU A 86 -8.56 14.94 10.65
N ALA A 87 -7.62 14.45 9.82
CA ALA A 87 -7.80 14.29 8.39
C ALA A 87 -8.13 12.85 7.97
N TYR A 88 -7.59 11.87 8.70
CA TYR A 88 -7.76 10.45 8.42
C TYR A 88 -8.84 9.84 9.33
N LYS A 89 -9.49 8.77 8.86
CA LYS A 89 -10.34 7.95 9.72
C LYS A 89 -9.46 7.41 10.84
N SER A 90 -9.96 7.38 12.06
CA SER A 90 -9.25 6.67 13.11
C SER A 90 -9.07 5.23 12.63
N ALA A 91 -7.87 4.69 12.84
CA ALA A 91 -7.77 3.28 13.13
C ALA A 91 -8.92 2.95 14.08
N GLY A 92 -9.84 2.05 13.71
CA GLY A 92 -10.73 1.48 14.73
C GLY A 92 -9.89 0.84 15.84
N ASP A 93 -10.53 0.23 16.84
CA ASP A 93 -9.81 -0.55 17.87
C ASP A 93 -8.86 -1.63 17.29
N ASP A 94 -8.91 -1.89 15.99
CA ASP A 94 -8.13 -2.87 15.23
C ASP A 94 -6.84 -2.36 14.57
N ALA A 95 -6.43 -1.10 14.73
CA ALA A 95 -5.25 -0.60 14.03
C ALA A 95 -4.24 0.15 14.91
N ALA A 96 -3.01 -0.39 14.88
CA ALA A 96 -1.82 0.02 15.63
C ALA A 96 -1.86 -0.30 17.14
N THR A 97 -1.98 -1.60 17.46
CA THR A 97 -1.29 -2.13 18.65
C THR A 97 0.04 -2.75 18.21
N ASP A 98 0.96 -2.99 19.15
CA ASP A 98 2.18 -3.80 18.95
C ASP A 98 1.89 -5.22 18.41
N ALA A 99 0.61 -5.62 18.28
CA ALA A 99 0.17 -6.94 17.84
C ALA A 99 0.12 -7.15 16.31
N GLY A 100 0.59 -6.19 15.49
CA GLY A 100 0.65 -6.33 14.04
C GLY A 100 -0.61 -5.84 13.30
N PHE A 101 -0.64 -5.98 11.96
CA PHE A 101 -1.85 -5.78 11.15
C PHE A 101 -2.60 -7.10 11.04
N ALA A 102 -3.88 -7.12 11.38
CA ALA A 102 -4.74 -8.29 11.30
C ALA A 102 -5.80 -8.10 10.21
N HIS A 103 -5.63 -8.80 9.09
CA HIS A 103 -6.62 -8.80 8.02
C HIS A 103 -7.77 -9.77 8.36
N PRO A 104 -9.05 -9.36 8.27
CA PRO A 104 -10.18 -10.22 8.66
C PRO A 104 -10.31 -11.48 7.79
N GLU A 105 -9.83 -11.42 6.55
CA GLU A 105 -9.80 -12.56 5.63
C GLU A 105 -8.47 -13.33 5.63
N ALA A 106 -7.58 -13.09 6.60
CA ALA A 106 -6.34 -13.84 6.69
C ALA A 106 -6.63 -15.32 7.01
N PRO A 107 -6.09 -16.28 6.24
CA PRO A 107 -6.23 -17.69 6.57
C PRO A 107 -5.49 -18.01 7.87
N SER A 108 -6.05 -18.95 8.62
CA SER A 108 -5.50 -19.40 9.90
C SER A 108 -5.62 -20.92 10.01
N SER A 109 -4.52 -21.60 10.31
CA SER A 109 -4.51 -23.03 10.64
C SER A 109 -3.84 -23.28 11.99
N GLU A 110 -4.03 -24.48 12.53
CA GLU A 110 -3.13 -25.03 13.55
C GLU A 110 -1.75 -25.31 12.93
N ALA A 111 -0.74 -25.47 13.79
CA ALA A 111 0.58 -25.88 13.35
C ALA A 111 0.51 -27.29 12.74
N ASP A 112 1.14 -27.47 11.59
CA ASP A 112 1.30 -28.79 10.98
C ASP A 112 2.38 -29.62 11.72
N GLY A 113 2.62 -30.85 11.24
CA GLY A 113 3.65 -31.73 11.83
C GLY A 113 5.08 -31.20 11.74
N GLU A 114 5.32 -30.10 11.02
CA GLU A 114 6.59 -29.40 10.92
C GLU A 114 6.60 -28.09 11.72
N GLY A 115 5.59 -27.84 12.57
CA GLY A 115 5.48 -26.65 13.40
C GLY A 115 5.07 -25.38 12.64
N ARG A 116 4.51 -25.51 11.43
CA ARG A 116 4.11 -24.38 10.59
C ARG A 116 2.61 -24.12 10.72
N ALA A 117 2.25 -22.96 11.23
CA ALA A 117 0.86 -22.50 11.24
C ALA A 117 0.64 -21.51 10.10
N LEU A 118 -0.32 -21.78 9.21
CA LEU A 118 -0.72 -20.82 8.17
C LEU A 118 -1.30 -19.58 8.85
N ARG A 119 -0.74 -18.41 8.53
CA ARG A 119 -1.14 -17.11 9.12
C ARG A 119 -1.37 -16.02 8.08
N GLY A 120 -1.16 -16.31 6.80
CA GLY A 120 -1.50 -15.37 5.77
C GLY A 120 -1.26 -15.84 4.35
N VAL A 121 -1.63 -14.98 3.41
CA VAL A 121 -1.38 -15.12 1.97
C VAL A 121 -1.10 -13.75 1.36
N GLY A 122 -0.44 -13.71 0.21
CA GLY A 122 -0.28 -12.48 -0.55
C GLY A 122 0.14 -12.73 -2.01
N ASP A 123 0.08 -11.69 -2.81
CA ASP A 123 0.40 -11.71 -4.23
C ASP A 123 1.93 -11.80 -4.39
N ASN A 124 2.43 -12.96 -4.82
CA ASN A 124 3.87 -13.13 -5.01
C ASN A 124 4.37 -12.28 -6.18
N VAL A 125 5.37 -11.43 -5.93
CA VAL A 125 5.91 -10.51 -6.92
C VAL A 125 6.81 -11.22 -7.93
N VAL A 126 7.67 -12.10 -7.45
CA VAL A 126 8.65 -12.82 -8.26
C VAL A 126 8.86 -14.21 -7.66
N GLN A 127 8.87 -15.22 -8.52
CA GLN A 127 9.05 -16.60 -8.09
C GLN A 127 10.53 -16.86 -7.80
N HIS A 128 10.82 -17.42 -6.62
CA HIS A 128 12.14 -17.88 -6.22
C HIS A 128 12.21 -19.42 -6.21
N PRO A 129 13.42 -20.02 -6.27
CA PRO A 129 13.56 -21.47 -6.24
C PRO A 129 13.18 -22.10 -4.90
N GLN A 130 13.24 -21.34 -3.81
CA GLN A 130 13.04 -21.81 -2.45
C GLN A 130 12.26 -20.77 -1.64
N ASP A 131 11.49 -21.27 -0.69
CA ASP A 131 10.83 -20.45 0.32
C ASP A 131 11.86 -19.87 1.29
N ILE A 132 11.54 -18.72 1.87
CA ILE A 132 12.45 -18.00 2.76
C ILE A 132 11.87 -17.90 4.15
N SER A 133 12.69 -18.18 5.16
CA SER A 133 12.34 -18.00 6.56
C SER A 133 13.20 -16.92 7.19
N GLY A 134 12.65 -16.23 8.18
CA GLY A 134 13.36 -15.20 8.90
C GLY A 134 12.53 -14.58 10.01
N THR A 135 13.08 -13.54 10.65
CA THR A 135 12.42 -12.86 11.76
C THR A 135 11.57 -11.70 11.25
N ALA A 136 10.28 -11.72 11.57
CA ALA A 136 9.35 -10.64 11.24
C ALA A 136 9.73 -9.35 12.00
N ARG A 137 9.90 -8.26 11.25
CA ARG A 137 10.13 -6.92 11.79
C ARG A 137 9.15 -5.94 11.16
N TYR A 138 8.40 -5.23 11.99
CA TYR A 138 7.49 -4.20 11.52
C TYR A 138 8.24 -2.90 11.22
N ILE A 139 8.17 -2.46 9.95
CA ILE A 139 8.81 -1.23 9.47
C ILE A 139 7.74 -0.17 9.29
N ARG A 140 7.41 0.52 10.38
CA ARG A 140 6.29 1.48 10.48
C ARG A 140 6.69 2.92 10.79
N SER A 141 7.96 3.16 11.11
CA SER A 141 8.43 4.49 11.54
C SER A 141 9.76 4.86 10.89
N ASN A 142 9.96 6.16 10.69
CA ASN A 142 11.23 6.72 10.25
C ASN A 142 12.36 6.37 11.24
N ASP A 143 12.08 6.40 12.54
CA ASP A 143 13.08 6.06 13.57
C ASP A 143 13.63 4.65 13.42
N ARG A 144 12.77 3.66 13.11
CA ARG A 144 13.20 2.28 12.84
C ARG A 144 14.11 2.22 11.62
N VAL A 145 13.75 2.91 10.55
CA VAL A 145 14.55 2.97 9.31
C VAL A 145 15.90 3.65 9.57
N LEU A 146 15.91 4.76 10.29
CA LEU A 146 17.12 5.49 10.65
C LEU A 146 18.04 4.64 11.55
N ALA A 147 17.46 3.90 12.49
CA ALA A 147 18.20 2.92 13.29
C ALA A 147 18.84 1.85 12.40
N TYR A 148 18.09 1.24 11.47
CA TYR A 148 18.64 0.25 10.54
C TYR A 148 19.63 0.82 9.53
N LEU A 149 19.51 2.09 9.15
CA LEU A 149 20.53 2.77 8.34
C LEU A 149 21.84 2.96 9.11
N THR A 150 21.75 3.17 10.42
CA THR A 150 22.91 3.43 11.28
C THR A 150 23.56 2.12 11.75
N ASP A 151 22.76 1.18 12.21
CA ASP A 151 23.19 -0.06 12.88
C ASP A 151 23.22 -1.27 11.92
N GLY A 152 22.63 -1.13 10.73
CA GLY A 152 22.37 -2.23 9.80
C GLY A 152 21.07 -2.97 10.08
N VAL A 153 20.50 -3.59 9.06
CA VAL A 153 19.35 -4.49 9.23
C VAL A 153 19.85 -5.84 9.77
N PRO A 154 19.22 -6.39 10.83
CA PRO A 154 19.57 -7.72 11.32
C PRO A 154 19.47 -8.79 10.21
N PRO A 155 20.44 -9.70 10.07
CA PRO A 155 20.39 -10.76 9.06
C PRO A 155 19.13 -11.63 9.20
N GLY A 156 18.54 -12.01 8.06
CA GLY A 156 17.32 -12.81 8.06
C GLY A 156 16.06 -12.02 8.41
N THR A 157 16.10 -10.68 8.39
CA THR A 157 14.89 -9.87 8.63
C THR A 157 13.89 -10.04 7.50
N ILE A 158 12.66 -10.40 7.87
CA ILE A 158 11.48 -10.32 7.02
C ILE A 158 10.74 -9.03 7.36
N ALA A 159 10.76 -8.06 6.45
CA ALA A 159 10.11 -6.78 6.67
C ALA A 159 8.59 -6.90 6.49
N VAL A 160 7.84 -6.52 7.53
CA VAL A 160 6.38 -6.40 7.48
C VAL A 160 6.02 -4.92 7.37
N ILE A 161 5.38 -4.54 6.27
CA ILE A 161 5.13 -3.14 5.90
C ILE A 161 3.64 -2.96 5.62
N ASP A 162 3.03 -1.96 6.24
CA ASP A 162 1.60 -1.70 6.07
C ASP A 162 1.28 -1.03 4.72
N ASP A 163 2.21 -0.20 4.22
CA ASP A 163 2.04 0.60 3.02
C ASP A 163 2.92 0.14 1.84
N SER A 164 2.43 0.36 0.63
CA SER A 164 3.13 0.00 -0.61
C SER A 164 4.14 1.07 -1.09
N GLY A 165 4.30 2.14 -0.33
CA GLY A 165 5.28 3.20 -0.53
C GLY A 165 6.70 2.72 -0.20
N GLY A 166 7.50 2.45 -1.24
CA GLY A 166 8.91 2.06 -1.08
C GLY A 166 9.82 3.17 -0.53
N THR A 167 9.38 4.43 -0.47
CA THR A 167 10.23 5.58 -0.12
C THR A 167 10.82 5.47 1.29
N LEU A 168 10.06 4.94 2.24
CA LEU A 168 10.51 4.80 3.62
C LEU A 168 11.59 3.71 3.75
N THR A 169 11.51 2.64 2.96
CA THR A 169 12.40 1.48 3.07
C THR A 169 13.47 1.39 2.00
N ALA A 170 13.40 2.19 0.94
CA ALA A 170 14.33 2.16 -0.19
C ALA A 170 15.81 2.14 0.21
N PRO A 171 16.27 2.90 1.23
CA PRO A 171 17.68 2.89 1.63
C PRO A 171 18.18 1.59 2.26
N ILE A 172 17.27 0.74 2.78
CA ILE A 172 17.60 -0.48 3.54
C ILE A 172 17.00 -1.74 2.90
N ILE A 173 16.29 -1.60 1.79
CA ILE A 173 15.46 -2.67 1.22
C ILE A 173 16.29 -3.90 0.83
N GLU A 174 17.48 -3.70 0.26
CA GLU A 174 18.40 -4.75 -0.18
C GLU A 174 18.93 -5.63 0.96
N GLN A 175 18.78 -5.18 2.21
CA GLN A 175 19.24 -5.91 3.38
C GLN A 175 18.16 -6.85 3.95
N PHE A 176 16.91 -6.76 3.47
CA PHE A 176 15.85 -7.68 3.89
C PHE A 176 15.97 -9.03 3.20
N ALA A 177 15.74 -10.10 3.96
CA ALA A 177 15.64 -11.45 3.42
C ALA A 177 14.32 -11.68 2.67
N GLY A 178 13.29 -10.91 3.01
CA GLY A 178 11.98 -10.94 2.36
C GLY A 178 11.07 -9.81 2.83
N VAL A 179 9.99 -9.59 2.10
CA VAL A 179 9.04 -8.49 2.36
C VAL A 179 7.60 -9.01 2.34
N ILE A 180 6.80 -8.58 3.32
CA ILE A 180 5.36 -8.79 3.38
C ILE A 180 4.73 -7.39 3.43
N CYS A 181 4.02 -7.02 2.37
CA CYS A 181 3.35 -5.72 2.27
C CYS A 181 1.83 -5.89 2.28
N ALA A 182 1.16 -5.26 3.25
CA ALA A 182 -0.30 -5.36 3.38
C ALA A 182 -1.06 -4.62 2.25
N GLY A 183 -0.45 -3.58 1.69
CA GLY A 183 -1.07 -2.74 0.66
C GLY A 183 -0.53 -2.97 -0.75
N GLY A 184 -1.23 -2.39 -1.73
CA GLY A 184 -0.74 -2.27 -3.11
C GLY A 184 -0.93 -3.52 -3.98
N THR A 185 -0.14 -3.59 -5.05
CA THR A 185 -0.13 -4.70 -6.02
C THR A 185 1.30 -5.04 -6.39
N VAL A 186 1.55 -6.12 -7.14
CA VAL A 186 2.89 -6.42 -7.69
C VAL A 186 3.46 -5.31 -8.59
N ARG A 187 2.64 -4.33 -9.01
CA ARG A 187 3.05 -3.15 -9.80
C ARG A 187 3.26 -1.89 -8.95
N SER A 188 3.03 -1.95 -7.64
CA SER A 188 3.31 -0.84 -6.75
C SER A 188 4.82 -0.61 -6.65
N HIS A 189 5.22 0.60 -6.22
CA HIS A 189 6.61 0.99 -6.10
C HIS A 189 7.44 -0.03 -5.31
N LEU A 190 6.96 -0.45 -4.14
CA LEU A 190 7.64 -1.47 -3.33
C LEU A 190 7.80 -2.80 -4.09
N GLY A 191 6.75 -3.27 -4.77
CA GLY A 191 6.81 -4.50 -5.58
C GLY A 191 7.81 -4.40 -6.75
N ILE A 192 7.91 -3.23 -7.39
CA ILE A 192 8.92 -2.97 -8.43
C ILE A 192 10.32 -3.06 -7.85
N LEU A 193 10.59 -2.38 -6.72
CA LEU A 193 11.90 -2.39 -6.07
C LEU A 193 12.29 -3.80 -5.63
N THR A 194 11.41 -4.53 -4.95
CA THR A 194 11.74 -5.89 -4.51
C THR A 194 12.05 -6.82 -5.68
N ARG A 195 11.38 -6.64 -6.83
CA ARG A 195 11.72 -7.39 -8.04
C ARG A 195 13.08 -7.01 -8.61
N GLU A 196 13.42 -5.72 -8.65
CA GLU A 196 14.70 -5.22 -9.16
C GLU A 196 15.89 -5.68 -8.32
N TYR A 197 15.73 -5.69 -6.99
CA TYR A 197 16.73 -6.20 -6.05
C TYR A 197 16.67 -7.72 -5.85
N ASN A 198 15.75 -8.41 -6.55
CA ASN A 198 15.54 -9.86 -6.44
C ASN A 198 15.30 -10.34 -4.99
N ILE A 199 14.44 -9.62 -4.27
CA ILE A 199 14.03 -9.88 -2.90
C ILE A 199 12.65 -10.56 -2.92
N PRO A 200 12.48 -11.73 -2.25
CA PRO A 200 11.17 -12.36 -2.07
C PRO A 200 10.15 -11.39 -1.48
N CYS A 201 8.98 -11.26 -2.12
CA CYS A 201 7.99 -10.27 -1.72
C CYS A 201 6.57 -10.74 -1.99
N LEU A 202 5.72 -10.64 -0.96
CA LEU A 202 4.27 -10.77 -1.08
C LEU A 202 3.62 -9.39 -0.92
N MET A 203 2.95 -8.92 -1.97
CA MET A 203 2.15 -7.69 -1.95
C MET A 203 0.69 -8.01 -1.63
N ASN A 204 -0.10 -7.00 -1.25
CA ASN A 204 -1.51 -7.18 -0.91
C ASN A 204 -1.73 -8.32 0.11
N ALA A 205 -0.82 -8.42 1.08
CA ALA A 205 -0.75 -9.55 1.99
C ALA A 205 -1.86 -9.46 3.06
N LYS A 206 -2.63 -10.54 3.17
CA LYS A 206 -3.64 -10.76 4.19
C LYS A 206 -3.02 -11.63 5.28
N ILE A 207 -2.53 -11.01 6.34
CA ILE A 207 -1.90 -11.71 7.47
C ILE A 207 -2.67 -11.47 8.76
N ALA A 208 -2.60 -12.42 9.70
CA ALA A 208 -3.09 -12.25 11.07
C ALA A 208 -2.25 -13.08 12.05
N GLY A 209 -2.07 -12.59 13.28
CA GLY A 209 -1.39 -13.34 14.34
C GLY A 209 0.13 -13.47 14.16
N ILE A 210 0.76 -12.58 13.39
CA ILE A 210 2.22 -12.42 13.30
C ILE A 210 2.61 -11.19 14.12
N ARG A 211 3.62 -11.32 14.97
CA ARG A 211 4.15 -10.26 15.84
C ARG A 211 5.59 -9.92 15.47
N ASP A 212 6.05 -8.75 15.92
CA ASP A 212 7.48 -8.41 15.81
C ASP A 212 8.30 -9.41 16.63
N GLY A 213 9.34 -10.00 16.03
CA GLY A 213 10.13 -11.06 16.68
C GLY A 213 9.75 -12.47 16.28
N ASP A 214 8.57 -12.68 15.70
CA ASP A 214 8.16 -14.01 15.28
C ASP A 214 9.03 -14.54 14.14
N THR A 215 9.26 -15.84 14.14
CA THR A 215 9.89 -16.50 13.00
C THR A 215 8.81 -16.87 12.00
N VAL A 216 8.94 -16.36 10.78
CA VAL A 216 7.96 -16.56 9.70
C VAL A 216 8.63 -17.15 8.47
N MET A 217 7.85 -17.86 7.67
CA MET A 217 8.25 -18.37 6.37
C MET A 217 7.31 -17.82 5.29
N ILE A 218 7.89 -17.41 4.17
CA ILE A 218 7.17 -16.92 2.99
C ILE A 218 7.32 -17.94 1.85
N GLU A 219 6.20 -18.33 1.24
CA GLU A 219 6.14 -19.18 0.05
C GLU A 219 6.60 -18.41 -1.21
N ALA A 220 7.89 -18.12 -1.29
CA ALA A 220 8.48 -17.43 -2.43
C ALA A 220 8.53 -18.31 -3.69
N SER A 221 8.40 -19.63 -3.52
CA SER A 221 8.34 -20.60 -4.62
C SER A 221 7.00 -20.64 -5.34
N ALA A 222 5.94 -20.03 -4.79
CA ALA A 222 4.66 -19.91 -5.46
C ALA A 222 4.80 -19.14 -6.79
N PRO A 223 4.02 -19.48 -7.83
CA PRO A 223 4.04 -18.73 -9.08
C PRO A 223 3.76 -17.22 -8.85
N ALA A 224 4.54 -16.37 -9.50
CA ALA A 224 4.36 -14.91 -9.42
C ALA A 224 3.02 -14.48 -10.05
N LYS A 225 2.35 -13.51 -9.42
CA LYS A 225 1.09 -12.94 -9.93
C LYS A 225 1.35 -12.04 -11.12
N THR A 226 0.61 -12.26 -12.20
CA THR A 226 0.76 -11.50 -13.45
C THR A 226 -0.21 -10.33 -13.51
N THR A 227 -0.05 -9.48 -14.54
CA THR A 227 -0.97 -8.36 -14.76
C THR A 227 -2.33 -8.88 -15.25
N GLU A 228 -2.32 -9.92 -16.06
CA GLU A 228 -3.48 -10.62 -16.60
C GLU A 228 -4.29 -11.25 -15.47
N ASP A 229 -3.64 -11.83 -14.46
CA ASP A 229 -4.32 -12.40 -13.29
C ASP A 229 -5.20 -11.36 -12.57
N TYR A 230 -4.79 -10.09 -12.51
CA TYR A 230 -5.62 -9.01 -11.95
C TYR A 230 -6.81 -8.65 -12.84
N GLN A 231 -6.67 -8.72 -14.16
CA GLN A 231 -7.73 -8.40 -15.11
C GLN A 231 -8.80 -9.49 -15.15
N ASP A 232 -8.35 -10.75 -15.08
CA ASP A 232 -9.19 -11.94 -15.16
C ASP A 232 -9.72 -12.38 -13.80
N GLY A 233 -9.28 -11.74 -12.71
CA GLY A 233 -9.69 -12.08 -11.34
C GLY A 233 -9.16 -13.44 -10.86
N VAL A 234 -8.03 -13.88 -11.42
CA VAL A 234 -7.38 -15.14 -11.05
C VAL A 234 -6.62 -14.94 -9.75
N GLU A 235 -6.96 -15.76 -8.75
CA GLU A 235 -6.24 -15.76 -7.48
C GLU A 235 -4.97 -16.59 -7.61
N ARG A 236 -3.82 -15.93 -7.42
CA ARG A 236 -2.49 -16.54 -7.37
C ARG A 236 -1.73 -15.90 -6.23
N VAL A 237 -1.53 -16.69 -5.17
CA VAL A 237 -0.97 -16.21 -3.92
C VAL A 237 0.13 -17.13 -3.43
N GLY A 238 1.13 -16.57 -2.76
CA GLY A 238 2.03 -17.27 -1.87
C GLY A 238 1.51 -17.22 -0.45
N ARG A 239 1.80 -18.25 0.34
CA ARG A 239 1.43 -18.36 1.75
C ARG A 239 2.48 -17.75 2.69
N VAL A 240 2.02 -17.42 3.88
CA VAL A 240 2.85 -17.01 5.01
C VAL A 240 2.56 -17.92 6.18
N TRP A 241 3.61 -18.55 6.72
CA TRP A 241 3.53 -19.39 7.91
C TRP A 241 4.23 -18.72 9.08
N LEU A 242 3.61 -18.85 10.26
CA LEU A 242 4.28 -18.67 11.53
C LEU A 242 4.95 -19.99 11.91
N LEU A 243 6.23 -19.93 12.26
CA LEU A 243 6.99 -21.08 12.73
C LEU A 243 7.01 -21.05 14.26
N GLU A 244 6.62 -22.16 14.90
CA GLU A 244 6.80 -22.29 16.34
C GLU A 244 8.30 -22.19 16.66
N GLY A 245 8.68 -21.20 17.47
CA GLY A 245 10.06 -21.05 17.90
C GLY A 245 10.48 -22.26 18.73
N GLU A 246 11.72 -22.74 18.55
CA GLU A 246 12.36 -23.59 19.55
C GLU A 246 12.47 -22.79 20.86
N GLY A 247 11.50 -22.97 21.77
CA GLY A 247 11.56 -22.46 23.14
C GLY A 247 10.41 -21.53 23.52
N ALA A 248 9.35 -22.11 24.06
CA ALA A 248 8.58 -21.53 25.15
C ALA A 248 9.11 -22.08 26.49
#